data_AF-A0A849WK87-F1
#
_entry.id   AF-A0A849WK87-F1
#
_cell.length_a   1.000
_cell.length_b   1.000
_cell.length_c   1.000
_cell.angle_alpha   90.00
_cell.angle_beta   90.00
_cell.angle_gamma   90.00
#
_symmetry.space_group_name_H-M   'P 1'
#
loop_
_entity.id
_entity.type
_entity.pdbx_description
1 polymer ?
#
loop_
_entity_poly.entity_id
_entity_poly.type
_entity_poly.pdbx_seq_one_letter_code
_entity_poly.pdbx_strand_id
1 'polypeptide(L)'
;MIKKFSVSAKVVKSFLVLLMISMNTMAQAKVEKEVLYGDVTFKQLSSADIYTSVKRTDVVIYGYKIEDFQEIMNIFAVALAFKQDKLMDLTDLKTQLKALNGTDKKFEVSFGSAAYLDINSKVGAEKMKDLLEVLNQAQAENFNIQIIYLQ
;
A
#
# COMPACT_ATOMS: atom_id res chain seq x y z
N MET A 1 -1.18 55.97 -33.71
CA MET A 1 -2.46 55.24 -33.56
C MET A 1 -2.16 53.75 -33.65
N ILE A 2 -2.47 52.97 -32.58
CA ILE A 2 -2.58 51.48 -32.52
C ILE A 2 -1.22 50.71 -32.65
N LYS A 3 -0.80 49.65 -31.92
CA LYS A 3 -1.21 48.80 -30.77
C LYS A 3 0.06 47.94 -30.45
N LYS A 4 0.50 47.82 -29.17
CA LYS A 4 0.38 46.66 -28.24
C LYS A 4 1.32 45.43 -28.43
N PHE A 5 1.99 45.11 -27.30
CA PHE A 5 2.36 43.80 -26.68
C PHE A 5 3.49 42.93 -27.27
N SER A 6 4.64 42.82 -26.57
CA SER A 6 5.10 41.73 -25.64
C SER A 6 5.43 40.41 -26.38
N VAL A 7 6.54 39.71 -26.16
CA VAL A 7 6.84 38.90 -24.96
C VAL A 7 8.34 38.50 -24.92
N SER A 8 8.90 38.56 -23.71
CA SER A 8 9.96 37.75 -23.09
C SER A 8 10.50 36.51 -23.83
N ALA A 9 11.80 36.52 -24.13
CA ALA A 9 12.63 35.32 -24.33
C ALA A 9 13.78 35.32 -23.30
N LYS A 10 13.40 35.35 -22.02
CA LYS A 10 14.34 35.26 -20.91
C LYS A 10 14.65 33.79 -20.64
N VAL A 11 15.95 33.49 -20.57
CA VAL A 11 16.53 32.39 -19.79
C VAL A 11 16.36 30.99 -20.40
N VAL A 12 17.07 30.76 -21.51
CA VAL A 12 17.61 29.42 -21.78
C VAL A 12 19.12 29.58 -21.89
N LYS A 13 19.82 29.23 -20.82
CA LYS A 13 21.13 28.55 -20.83
C LYS A 13 21.77 28.68 -19.45
N SER A 14 22.22 27.52 -18.96
CA SER A 14 23.04 27.35 -17.76
C SER A 14 22.25 27.29 -16.46
N PHE A 15 21.83 26.08 -16.09
CA PHE A 15 22.31 25.45 -14.85
C PHE A 15 22.10 23.94 -14.97
N LEU A 16 23.12 23.27 -15.51
CA LEU A 16 23.29 21.84 -15.36
C LEU A 16 23.91 21.64 -13.98
N VAL A 17 23.05 21.42 -12.99
CA VAL A 17 23.41 20.71 -11.76
C VAL A 17 22.31 19.67 -11.59
N LEU A 18 22.48 18.52 -12.26
CA LEU A 18 21.85 17.29 -11.82
C LEU A 18 22.56 16.92 -10.51
N LEU A 19 22.05 17.43 -9.40
CA LEU A 19 22.38 16.82 -8.12
C LEU A 19 21.71 15.44 -8.18
N MET A 20 22.53 14.42 -8.42
CA MET A 20 22.20 13.05 -8.06
C MET A 20 22.05 13.02 -6.53
N ILE A 21 20.92 13.48 -6.03
CA ILE A 21 20.40 12.91 -4.81
C ILE A 21 19.91 11.55 -5.30
N SER A 22 20.71 10.52 -5.07
CA SER A 22 20.19 9.17 -4.95
C SER A 22 19.22 9.21 -3.77
N MET A 23 18.05 9.77 -3.99
CA MET A 23 16.91 9.38 -3.20
C MET A 23 16.77 7.92 -3.58
N ASN A 24 17.21 7.04 -2.70
CA ASN A 24 16.47 5.83 -2.47
C ASN A 24 15.08 6.30 -2.01
N THR A 25 14.28 6.86 -2.94
CA THR A 25 12.84 6.93 -2.77
C THR A 25 12.48 5.46 -2.69
N MET A 26 12.33 4.98 -1.46
CA MET A 26 11.77 3.67 -1.20
C MET A 26 10.42 3.70 -1.88
N ALA A 27 10.37 3.10 -3.07
CA ALA A 27 9.23 3.22 -3.94
C ALA A 27 8.12 2.43 -3.27
N GLN A 28 7.06 3.13 -2.88
CA GLN A 28 5.81 2.48 -2.51
C GLN A 28 5.37 1.60 -3.68
N ALA A 29 4.79 0.44 -3.39
CA ALA A 29 4.38 -0.51 -4.41
C ALA A 29 3.56 0.19 -5.49
N LYS A 30 4.06 0.09 -6.73
CA LYS A 30 3.44 0.71 -7.89
C LYS A 30 2.14 -0.03 -8.17
N VAL A 31 1.02 0.69 -8.17
CA VAL A 31 -0.24 0.15 -8.68
C VAL A 31 -0.07 -0.07 -10.18
N GLU A 32 -0.05 -1.33 -10.58
CA GLU A 32 0.17 -1.76 -11.98
C GLU A 32 -1.08 -1.56 -12.81
N LYS A 33 -2.26 -1.75 -12.19
CA LYS A 33 -3.56 -1.60 -12.82
C LYS A 33 -4.58 -1.10 -11.80
N GLU A 34 -5.40 -0.14 -12.20
CA GLU A 34 -6.55 0.34 -11.44
C GLU A 34 -7.78 0.33 -12.35
N VAL A 35 -8.87 -0.29 -11.90
CA VAL A 35 -10.13 -0.41 -12.66
C VAL A 35 -11.32 -0.14 -11.74
N LEU A 36 -12.32 0.56 -12.25
CA LEU A 36 -13.59 0.79 -11.56
C LEU A 36 -14.67 -0.14 -12.14
N TYR A 37 -15.26 -0.97 -11.28
CA TYR A 37 -16.40 -1.84 -11.59
C TYR A 37 -17.59 -1.43 -10.72
N GLY A 38 -18.45 -0.54 -11.24
CA GLY A 38 -19.55 0.01 -10.45
C GLY A 38 -19.04 0.81 -9.26
N ASP A 39 -19.38 0.37 -8.05
CA ASP A 39 -18.95 0.97 -6.77
C ASP A 39 -17.67 0.34 -6.20
N VAL A 40 -17.05 -0.59 -6.92
CA VAL A 40 -15.82 -1.27 -6.52
C VAL A 40 -14.63 -0.75 -7.32
N THR A 41 -13.59 -0.29 -6.63
CA THR A 41 -12.26 -0.05 -7.19
C THR A 41 -11.41 -1.30 -7.03
N PHE A 42 -10.90 -1.82 -8.14
CA PHE A 42 -9.88 -2.85 -8.19
C PHE A 42 -8.50 -2.21 -8.39
N LYS A 43 -7.53 -2.58 -7.57
CA LYS A 43 -6.11 -2.22 -7.73
C LYS A 43 -5.25 -3.46 -7.71
N GLN A 44 -4.37 -3.58 -8.68
CA GLN A 44 -3.37 -4.65 -8.77
C GLN A 44 -1.99 -4.09 -8.45
N LEU A 45 -1.30 -4.77 -7.55
CA LEU A 45 0.12 -4.64 -7.30
C LEU A 45 0.80 -5.92 -7.79
N SER A 46 2.12 -5.90 -7.93
CA SER A 46 2.90 -7.09 -8.33
C SER A 46 2.55 -8.31 -7.45
N SER A 47 2.42 -8.11 -6.15
CA SER A 47 2.25 -9.14 -5.12
C SER A 47 0.87 -9.15 -4.43
N ALA A 48 -0.09 -8.34 -4.88
CA ALA A 48 -1.45 -8.36 -4.32
C ALA A 48 -2.53 -7.83 -5.25
N ASP A 49 -3.74 -8.31 -5.04
CA ASP A 49 -4.96 -7.73 -5.59
C ASP A 49 -5.78 -7.10 -4.45
N ILE A 50 -6.30 -5.89 -4.68
CA ILE A 50 -7.06 -5.11 -3.70
C ILE A 50 -8.41 -4.71 -4.32
N TYR A 51 -9.49 -5.03 -3.63
CA TYR A 51 -10.86 -4.67 -4.01
C TYR A 51 -11.43 -3.74 -2.94
N THR A 52 -11.85 -2.53 -3.30
CA THR A 52 -12.37 -1.55 -2.35
C THR A 52 -13.73 -1.04 -2.79
N SER A 53 -14.70 -1.11 -1.89
CA SER A 53 -15.99 -0.44 -1.96
C SER A 53 -16.16 0.49 -0.76
N VAL A 54 -17.32 1.14 -0.67
CA VAL A 54 -17.71 1.92 0.52
C VAL A 54 -17.81 1.03 1.77
N LYS A 55 -18.27 -0.22 1.63
CA LYS A 55 -18.56 -1.12 2.76
C LYS A 55 -17.43 -2.08 3.11
N ARG A 56 -16.49 -2.32 2.18
CA ARG A 56 -15.50 -3.39 2.33
C ARG A 56 -14.21 -3.07 1.57
N THR A 57 -13.09 -3.47 2.15
CA THR A 57 -11.81 -3.61 1.44
C THR A 57 -11.32 -5.04 1.61
N ASP A 58 -11.10 -5.74 0.49
CA ASP A 58 -10.56 -7.10 0.45
C ASP A 58 -9.16 -7.05 -0.15
N VAL A 59 -8.20 -7.68 0.52
CA VAL A 59 -6.78 -7.74 0.13
C VAL A 59 -6.38 -9.19 -0.04
N VAL A 60 -5.89 -9.56 -1.22
CA VAL A 60 -5.36 -10.90 -1.51
C VAL A 60 -3.85 -10.79 -1.71
N ILE A 61 -3.06 -11.41 -0.83
CA ILE A 61 -1.60 -11.34 -0.87
C ILE A 61 -1.01 -12.61 -1.49
N TYR A 62 -0.22 -12.43 -2.55
CA TYR A 62 0.48 -13.49 -3.28
C TYR A 62 1.91 -13.66 -2.73
N GLY A 63 2.04 -14.41 -1.65
CA GLY A 63 3.32 -14.54 -0.93
C GLY A 63 4.51 -15.03 -1.74
N TYR A 64 4.29 -15.87 -2.77
CA TYR A 64 5.36 -16.30 -3.68
C TYR A 64 6.03 -15.14 -4.45
N LYS A 65 5.34 -14.00 -4.59
CA LYS A 65 5.83 -12.77 -5.23
C LYS A 65 6.39 -11.74 -4.26
N ILE A 66 6.29 -11.99 -2.96
CA ILE A 66 6.86 -11.09 -1.95
C ILE A 66 8.36 -11.34 -1.90
N GLU A 67 9.17 -10.29 -1.99
CA GLU A 67 10.64 -10.36 -1.87
C GLU A 67 11.14 -9.77 -0.56
N ASP A 68 10.43 -8.79 0.01
CA ASP A 68 10.80 -8.17 1.27
C ASP A 68 9.57 -7.75 2.12
N PHE A 69 9.83 -7.35 3.36
CA PHE A 69 8.77 -6.93 4.28
C PHE A 69 8.11 -5.60 3.87
N GLN A 70 8.85 -4.71 3.22
CA GLN A 70 8.36 -3.40 2.83
C GLN A 70 7.29 -3.53 1.74
N GLU A 71 7.37 -4.53 0.87
CA GLU A 71 6.30 -4.85 -0.09
C GLU A 71 4.97 -5.15 0.61
N ILE A 72 4.99 -5.89 1.72
CA ILE A 72 3.79 -6.16 2.52
C ILE A 72 3.22 -4.87 3.09
N MET A 73 4.07 -4.02 3.68
CA MET A 73 3.64 -2.73 4.22
C MET A 73 3.08 -1.81 3.12
N ASN A 74 3.65 -1.86 1.92
CA ASN A 74 3.17 -1.09 0.79
C ASN A 74 1.78 -1.56 0.32
N ILE A 75 1.51 -2.88 0.34
CA ILE A 75 0.17 -3.42 0.06
C ILE A 75 -0.84 -2.83 1.05
N PHE A 76 -0.54 -2.86 2.35
CA PHE A 76 -1.41 -2.27 3.37
C PHE A 76 -1.58 -0.76 3.20
N ALA A 77 -0.51 -0.04 2.85
CA ALA A 77 -0.57 1.39 2.60
C ALA A 77 -1.53 1.73 1.45
N VAL A 78 -1.52 0.94 0.37
CA VAL A 78 -2.49 1.11 -0.74
C VAL A 78 -3.90 0.74 -0.29
N ALA A 79 -4.08 -0.38 0.41
CA ALA A 79 -5.39 -0.88 0.85
C ALA A 79 -6.09 0.07 1.85
N LEU A 80 -5.32 0.72 2.72
CA LEU A 80 -5.80 1.65 3.75
C LEU A 80 -5.79 3.11 3.28
N ALA A 81 -5.45 3.36 2.01
CA ALA A 81 -5.28 4.71 1.45
C ALA A 81 -4.34 5.61 2.29
N PHE A 82 -3.27 5.01 2.83
CA PHE A 82 -2.26 5.71 3.61
C PHE A 82 -1.50 6.71 2.73
N LYS A 83 -1.14 7.85 3.32
CA LYS A 83 -0.47 8.94 2.59
C LYS A 83 0.85 8.45 2.00
N GLN A 84 1.06 8.76 0.72
CA GLN A 84 2.18 8.23 -0.07
C GLN A 84 3.51 8.97 0.15
N ASP A 85 3.54 9.98 1.02
CA ASP A 85 4.74 10.75 1.34
C ASP A 85 5.59 10.11 2.45
N LYS A 86 5.08 9.07 3.13
CA LYS A 86 5.80 8.29 4.13
C LYS A 86 5.66 6.80 3.84
N LEU A 87 6.71 6.04 4.11
CA LEU A 87 6.60 4.59 4.21
C LEU A 87 5.77 4.20 5.44
N MET A 88 4.85 3.26 5.24
CA MET A 88 4.13 2.62 6.33
C MET A 88 5.06 1.67 7.09
N ASP A 89 5.04 1.76 8.41
CA ASP A 89 5.60 0.77 9.33
C ASP A 89 4.51 0.03 10.12
N LEU A 90 4.89 -0.93 10.98
CA LEU A 90 3.94 -1.70 11.81
C LEU A 90 3.14 -0.83 12.80
N THR A 91 3.71 0.28 13.27
CA THR A 91 3.02 1.21 14.19
C THR A 91 1.95 2.00 13.44
N ASP A 92 2.29 2.46 12.23
CA ASP A 92 1.34 3.10 11.33
C ASP A 92 0.21 2.13 10.98
N LEU A 93 0.53 0.89 10.61
CA LEU A 93 -0.45 -0.16 10.31
C LEU A 93 -1.41 -0.36 11.48
N LYS A 94 -0.90 -0.58 12.70
CA LYS A 94 -1.72 -0.73 13.91
C LYS A 94 -2.66 0.47 14.11
N THR A 95 -2.15 1.68 13.89
CA THR A 95 -2.93 2.92 14.00
C THR A 95 -4.05 2.99 12.96
N GLN A 96 -3.76 2.67 11.71
CA GLN A 96 -4.76 2.69 10.63
C GLN A 96 -5.83 1.61 10.83
N LEU A 97 -5.44 0.40 11.25
CA LEU A 97 -6.39 -0.68 11.56
C LEU A 97 -7.31 -0.30 12.72
N LYS A 98 -6.76 0.33 13.77
CA LYS A 98 -7.57 0.83 14.90
C LYS A 98 -8.56 1.92 14.48
N ALA A 99 -8.23 2.73 13.47
CA ALA A 99 -9.14 3.75 12.96
C ALA A 99 -10.37 3.16 12.24
N LEU A 100 -10.34 1.87 11.86
CA LEU A 100 -11.51 1.17 11.33
C LEU A 100 -12.51 0.77 12.43
N ASN A 101 -12.08 0.80 13.70
CA ASN A 101 -12.96 0.52 14.82
C ASN A 101 -14.10 1.54 14.91
N GLY A 102 -15.33 1.04 15.05
CA GLY A 102 -16.53 1.89 15.08
C GLY A 102 -16.97 2.42 13.71
N THR A 103 -16.33 1.98 12.62
CA THR A 103 -16.84 2.17 11.25
C THR A 103 -17.68 0.96 10.83
N ASP A 104 -18.52 1.11 9.80
CA ASP A 104 -19.22 -0.03 9.18
C ASP A 104 -18.37 -0.73 8.10
N LYS A 105 -17.13 -0.27 7.89
CA LYS A 105 -16.28 -0.75 6.81
C LYS A 105 -15.53 -2.01 7.24
N LYS A 106 -15.77 -3.12 6.52
CA LYS A 106 -15.04 -4.37 6.71
C LYS A 106 -13.68 -4.34 6.00
N PHE A 107 -12.68 -4.96 6.59
CA PHE A 107 -11.33 -5.06 6.03
C PHE A 107 -10.84 -6.50 6.11
N GLU A 108 -10.70 -7.16 4.97
CA GLU A 108 -10.33 -8.58 4.94
C GLU A 108 -8.98 -8.78 4.27
N VAL A 109 -8.15 -9.61 4.89
CA VAL A 109 -6.82 -9.94 4.41
C VAL A 109 -6.75 -11.45 4.22
N SER A 110 -6.51 -11.86 2.97
CA SER A 110 -6.36 -13.25 2.60
C SER A 110 -4.90 -13.56 2.28
N PHE A 111 -4.33 -14.51 3.01
CA PHE A 111 -3.05 -15.13 2.70
C PHE A 111 -3.31 -16.51 2.10
N GLY A 112 -2.75 -16.81 0.93
CA GLY A 112 -2.63 -18.20 0.47
C GLY A 112 -1.85 -19.05 1.48
N SER A 113 -2.20 -20.31 1.71
CA SER A 113 -1.43 -21.22 2.59
C SER A 113 0.04 -21.29 2.18
N ALA A 114 0.31 -21.47 0.88
CA ALA A 114 1.65 -21.40 0.31
C ALA A 114 2.28 -20.02 0.48
N ALA A 115 1.49 -18.95 0.35
CA ALA A 115 1.97 -17.59 0.48
C ALA A 115 2.58 -17.31 1.87
N TYR A 116 1.99 -17.82 2.95
CA TYR A 116 2.55 -17.63 4.28
C TYR A 116 3.94 -18.27 4.42
N LEU A 117 4.13 -19.50 3.92
CA LEU A 117 5.41 -20.19 3.96
C LEU A 117 6.47 -19.49 3.10
N ASP A 118 6.08 -19.04 1.90
CA ASP A 118 6.96 -18.32 0.99
C ASP A 118 7.46 -17.02 1.61
N ILE A 119 6.54 -16.22 2.19
CA ILE A 119 6.90 -14.95 2.85
C ILE A 119 7.82 -15.23 4.04
N ASN A 120 7.50 -16.22 4.87
CA ASN A 120 8.32 -16.56 6.03
C ASN A 120 9.77 -16.89 5.63
N SER A 121 9.96 -17.64 4.53
CA SER A 121 11.28 -18.02 4.04
C SER A 121 12.13 -16.84 3.53
N LYS A 122 11.50 -15.83 2.92
CA LYS A 122 12.20 -14.67 2.34
C LYS A 122 12.37 -13.51 3.30
N VAL A 123 11.34 -13.23 4.10
CA VAL A 123 11.27 -12.06 4.97
C VAL A 123 11.76 -12.35 6.39
N GLY A 124 11.59 -13.60 6.83
CA GLY A 124 11.95 -14.06 8.17
C GLY A 124 10.77 -14.19 9.12
N ALA A 125 10.86 -15.20 10.00
CA ALA A 125 9.80 -15.59 10.93
C ALA A 125 9.44 -14.53 11.95
N GLU A 126 10.40 -13.75 12.44
CA GLU A 126 10.13 -12.71 13.44
C GLU A 126 9.25 -11.60 12.88
N LYS A 127 9.58 -11.05 11.71
CA LYS A 127 8.78 -9.99 11.08
C LYS A 127 7.37 -10.46 10.72
N MET A 128 7.24 -11.70 10.27
CA MET A 128 5.92 -12.27 9.99
C MET A 128 5.11 -12.52 11.25
N LYS A 129 5.76 -12.96 12.33
CA LYS A 129 5.12 -13.08 13.64
C LYS A 129 4.62 -11.72 14.13
N ASP A 130 5.43 -10.68 14.05
CA ASP A 130 5.05 -9.32 14.48
C ASP A 130 3.87 -8.77 13.66
N LEU A 131 3.89 -8.99 12.35
CA LEU A 131 2.76 -8.64 11.47
C LEU A 131 1.48 -9.37 11.87
N LEU A 132 1.56 -10.70 12.03
CA LEU A 132 0.41 -11.50 12.44
C LEU A 132 -0.10 -11.09 13.82
N GLU A 133 0.78 -10.73 14.75
CA GLU A 133 0.38 -10.22 16.06
C GLU A 133 -0.43 -8.93 15.94
N VAL A 134 0.02 -7.97 15.12
CA VAL A 134 -0.74 -6.73 14.86
C VAL A 134 -2.11 -7.03 14.25
N LEU A 135 -2.17 -7.90 13.23
CA LEU A 135 -3.42 -8.24 12.56
C LEU A 135 -4.38 -9.01 13.50
N ASN A 136 -3.87 -9.97 14.27
CA ASN A 136 -4.65 -10.76 15.22
C ASN A 136 -5.19 -9.90 16.38
N GLN A 137 -4.40 -8.97 16.91
CA GLN A 137 -4.86 -7.99 17.90
C GLN A 137 -6.00 -7.14 17.32
N ALA A 138 -5.82 -6.66 16.08
CA ALA A 138 -6.82 -5.85 15.40
C ALA A 138 -8.14 -6.61 15.14
N GLN A 139 -8.07 -7.90 14.80
CA GLN A 139 -9.22 -8.78 14.69
C GLN A 139 -9.88 -9.03 16.05
N ALA A 140 -9.10 -9.28 17.11
CA ALA A 140 -9.62 -9.53 18.46
C ALA A 140 -10.31 -8.30 19.08
N GLU A 141 -9.83 -7.10 18.77
CA GLU A 141 -10.43 -5.82 19.17
C GLU A 141 -11.64 -5.44 18.29
N ASN A 142 -12.08 -6.34 17.40
CA ASN A 142 -13.28 -6.25 16.57
C ASN A 142 -13.29 -5.05 15.62
N PHE A 143 -12.14 -4.70 15.03
CA PHE A 143 -12.01 -3.56 14.11
C PHE A 143 -12.60 -3.83 12.71
N ASN A 144 -13.61 -4.71 12.60
CA ASN A 144 -14.13 -5.25 11.35
C ASN A 144 -13.07 -5.89 10.45
N ILE A 145 -11.99 -6.42 11.06
CA ILE A 145 -10.90 -7.07 10.35
C ILE A 145 -11.08 -8.58 10.37
N GLN A 146 -10.93 -9.23 9.21
CA GLN A 146 -10.88 -10.68 9.11
C GLN A 146 -9.61 -11.13 8.40
N ILE A 147 -8.89 -12.05 9.03
CA ILE A 147 -7.73 -12.72 8.40
C ILE A 147 -8.19 -14.10 7.92
N ILE A 148 -8.01 -14.37 6.63
CA ILE A 148 -8.37 -15.63 5.99
C ILE A 148 -7.08 -16.33 5.56
N TYR A 149 -6.86 -17.52 6.09
CA TYR A 149 -5.83 -18.44 5.61
C TYR A 149 -6.49 -19.37 4.59
N LEU A 150 -6.21 -19.15 3.31
CA LEU A 150 -6.72 -20.04 2.26
C LEU A 150 -5.96 -21.35 2.36
N GLN A 151 -6.67 -22.47 2.49
CA GLN A 151 -6.07 -23.82 2.58
C GLN A 151 -5.35 -24.21 1.30
#